data_AF-A0A4U0XZE3-F1
#
_entry.id   AF-A0A4U0XZE3-F1
#
_cell.length_a   1.000
_cell.length_b   1.000
_cell.length_c   1.000
_cell.angle_alpha   90.00
_cell.angle_beta   90.00
_cell.angle_gamma   90.00
#
_symmetry.space_group_name_H-M   'P 1'
#
loop_
_entity.id
_entity.type
_entity.pdbx_description
1 polymer ?
#
loop_
_entity_poly.entity_id
_entity_poly.type
_entity_poly.pdbx_seq_one_letter_code
_entity_poly.pdbx_strand_id
1 'polypeptide(L)'
;MRTSTALTLSLTAVLATASPYPRQTPALTNFLLVTTSQCPSTANSSALANVSATSLFDPYNQADYLLRLIAPGYGSLPRFNLTNGDLGSVAPGIEGVGTFEYNSTGSVVEGEQLTFSAKAEPKGNLALKNGYLLTVGGEEEGWTVCAGPLEEDVVDLLEGH
;
A
#
# COMPACT_ATOMS: atom_id res chain seq x y z
N MET A 1 -5.75 66.11 -44.56
CA MET A 1 -4.75 65.07 -44.24
C MET A 1 -4.89 64.72 -42.77
N ARG A 2 -5.23 63.47 -42.46
CA ARG A 2 -5.47 62.95 -41.10
C ARG A 2 -4.23 62.19 -40.64
N THR A 3 -3.73 62.46 -39.44
CA THR A 3 -2.72 61.64 -38.76
C THR A 3 -3.36 61.03 -37.52
N SER A 4 -3.74 59.76 -37.61
CA SER A 4 -4.14 58.94 -36.46
C SER A 4 -2.92 58.21 -35.91
N THR A 5 -2.56 58.52 -34.67
CA THR A 5 -1.61 57.79 -33.86
C THR A 5 -2.21 56.45 -33.42
N ALA A 6 -1.54 55.35 -33.75
CA ALA A 6 -1.91 54.01 -33.28
C ALA A 6 -1.11 53.68 -32.01
N LEU A 7 -1.80 53.44 -30.90
CA LEU A 7 -1.23 52.95 -29.65
C LEU A 7 -1.26 51.41 -29.69
N THR A 8 -0.09 50.77 -29.75
CA THR A 8 0.03 49.30 -29.64
C THR A 8 0.08 48.90 -28.17
N LEU A 9 -0.94 48.16 -27.72
CA LEU A 9 -1.05 47.60 -26.37
C LEU A 9 -0.44 46.17 -26.38
N SER A 10 0.71 45.98 -25.74
CA SER A 10 1.35 44.67 -25.60
C SER A 10 0.76 43.92 -24.40
N LEU A 11 0.14 42.77 -24.65
CA LEU A 11 -0.45 41.91 -23.62
C LEU A 11 0.52 40.74 -23.31
N THR A 12 1.29 40.84 -22.24
CA THR A 12 2.12 39.73 -21.73
C THR A 12 1.26 38.72 -20.97
N ALA A 13 1.08 37.53 -21.54
CA ALA A 13 0.44 36.40 -20.86
C ALA A 13 1.40 35.76 -19.85
N VAL A 14 1.05 35.80 -18.56
CA VAL A 14 1.76 35.09 -17.50
C VAL A 14 1.27 33.64 -17.49
N LEU A 15 2.13 32.72 -17.93
CA LEU A 15 1.92 31.28 -17.76
C LEU A 15 2.09 30.94 -16.28
N ALA A 16 0.99 30.71 -15.58
CA ALA A 16 1.01 30.14 -14.24
C ALA A 16 1.48 28.68 -14.34
N THR A 17 2.73 28.42 -13.97
CA THR A 17 3.22 27.06 -13.75
C THR A 17 2.53 26.52 -12.49
N ALA A 18 1.52 25.67 -12.67
CA ALA A 18 0.93 24.93 -11.56
C ALA A 18 1.98 23.97 -11.00
N SER A 19 2.52 24.28 -9.82
CA SER A 19 3.37 23.36 -9.06
C SER A 19 2.55 22.11 -8.72
N PRO A 20 3.03 20.89 -9.02
CA PRO A 20 2.36 19.69 -8.55
C PRO A 20 2.45 19.65 -7.02
N TYR A 21 1.34 19.94 -6.35
CA TYR A 21 1.21 19.71 -4.93
C TYR A 21 1.33 18.19 -4.71
N PRO A 22 2.16 17.70 -3.76
CA PRO A 22 2.17 16.29 -3.45
C PRO A 22 0.76 15.88 -3.04
N ARG A 23 0.15 15.00 -3.82
CA ARG A 23 -1.17 14.43 -3.53
C ARG A 23 -1.02 13.60 -2.27
N GLN A 24 -1.36 14.18 -1.13
CA GLN A 24 -1.38 13.45 0.14
C GLN A 24 -2.41 12.33 -0.03
N THR A 25 -1.94 11.08 -0.07
CA THR A 25 -2.79 9.91 -0.14
C THR A 25 -3.64 9.93 1.13
N PRO A 26 -4.99 10.04 1.03
CA PRO A 26 -5.84 10.07 2.20
C PRO A 26 -5.62 8.79 3.01
N ALA A 27 -5.47 8.94 4.33
CA ALA A 27 -5.28 7.80 5.22
C ALA A 27 -6.52 6.89 5.16
N LEU A 28 -6.35 5.65 4.70
CA LEU A 28 -7.38 4.63 4.79
C LEU A 28 -7.16 3.86 6.10
N THR A 29 -8.17 3.78 6.95
CA THR A 29 -8.03 3.13 8.26
C THR A 29 -9.03 2.00 8.43
N ASN A 30 -8.65 1.01 9.26
CA ASN A 30 -9.53 -0.07 9.73
C ASN A 30 -10.14 -0.96 8.63
N PHE A 31 -9.35 -1.33 7.63
CA PHE A 31 -9.78 -2.26 6.58
C PHE A 31 -9.23 -3.67 6.79
N LEU A 32 -9.84 -4.64 6.09
CA LEU A 32 -9.32 -5.99 5.97
C LEU A 32 -8.49 -6.08 4.68
N LEU A 33 -7.29 -6.62 4.79
CA LEU A 33 -6.47 -6.93 3.63
C LEU A 33 -6.70 -8.39 3.25
N VAL A 34 -6.95 -8.62 1.96
CA VAL A 34 -7.25 -9.93 1.40
C VAL A 34 -6.54 -10.09 0.06
N THR A 35 -6.25 -11.34 -0.31
CA THR A 35 -5.80 -11.72 -1.65
C THR A 35 -6.93 -12.45 -2.38
N THR A 36 -6.89 -12.43 -3.71
CA THR A 36 -7.86 -13.12 -4.58
C THR A 36 -7.15 -13.57 -5.84
N SER A 37 -7.55 -14.71 -6.40
CA SER A 37 -7.00 -15.21 -7.68
C SER A 37 -7.72 -14.62 -8.90
N GLN A 38 -8.68 -13.71 -8.70
CA GLN A 38 -9.44 -13.09 -9.78
C GLN A 38 -8.72 -11.83 -10.29
N CYS A 39 -8.45 -11.76 -11.60
CA CYS A 39 -7.79 -10.58 -12.18
C CYS A 39 -8.68 -9.32 -12.21
N PRO A 40 -9.95 -9.37 -12.66
CA PRO A 40 -10.78 -8.17 -12.62
C PRO A 40 -11.12 -7.82 -11.17
N SER A 41 -10.68 -6.65 -10.74
CA SER A 41 -11.00 -6.16 -9.42
C SER A 41 -12.47 -5.72 -9.32
N THR A 42 -13.03 -5.73 -8.12
CA THR A 42 -14.44 -5.37 -7.89
C THR A 42 -14.62 -4.73 -6.52
N ALA A 43 -15.50 -3.73 -6.45
CA ALA A 43 -15.91 -3.12 -5.20
C ALA A 43 -16.85 -4.02 -4.37
N ASN A 44 -17.49 -5.01 -5.01
CA ASN A 44 -18.31 -6.00 -4.32
C ASN A 44 -17.43 -7.18 -3.91
N SER A 45 -16.94 -7.17 -2.68
CA SER A 45 -16.06 -8.21 -2.15
C SER A 45 -16.71 -9.60 -2.13
N SER A 46 -18.03 -9.70 -2.01
CA SER A 46 -18.75 -10.98 -2.09
C SER A 46 -18.71 -11.63 -3.48
N ALA A 47 -18.32 -10.87 -4.51
CA ALA A 47 -18.16 -11.38 -5.87
C ALA A 47 -16.71 -11.82 -6.17
N LEU A 48 -15.78 -11.64 -5.23
CA LEU A 48 -14.39 -12.08 -5.39
C LEU A 48 -14.30 -13.61 -5.22
N ALA A 49 -13.61 -14.27 -6.15
CA ALA A 49 -13.31 -15.68 -6.04
C ALA A 49 -12.06 -15.95 -5.18
N ASN A 50 -12.02 -17.11 -4.53
CA ASN A 50 -10.83 -17.63 -3.82
C ASN A 50 -10.17 -16.61 -2.88
N VAL A 51 -10.98 -15.91 -2.09
CA VAL A 51 -10.49 -14.87 -1.18
C VAL A 51 -9.79 -15.49 0.01
N SER A 52 -8.55 -15.05 0.27
CA SER A 52 -7.81 -15.40 1.48
C SER A 52 -7.51 -14.13 2.28
N ALA A 53 -7.76 -14.16 3.59
CA ALA A 53 -7.37 -13.05 4.44
C ALA A 53 -5.85 -13.08 4.70
N THR A 54 -5.28 -11.94 5.08
CA THR A 54 -3.87 -11.85 5.43
C THR A 54 -3.65 -11.53 6.91
N SER A 55 -2.48 -11.87 7.46
CA SER A 55 -2.06 -11.48 8.80
C SER A 55 -0.57 -11.25 8.91
N LEU A 56 -0.17 -10.42 9.87
CA LEU A 56 1.21 -10.36 10.30
C LEU A 56 1.64 -11.74 10.80
N PHE A 57 2.85 -12.14 10.42
CA PHE A 57 3.45 -13.45 10.69
C PHE A 57 4.87 -13.29 11.20
N ASP A 58 5.11 -13.84 12.39
CA ASP A 58 6.44 -13.93 12.99
C ASP A 58 6.80 -15.42 13.15
N PRO A 59 7.49 -16.01 12.17
CA PRO A 59 7.85 -17.43 12.20
C PRO A 59 8.93 -17.76 13.25
N TYR A 60 9.74 -16.79 13.67
CA TYR A 60 11.00 -17.04 14.37
C TYR A 60 11.20 -16.20 15.64
N ASN A 61 10.15 -15.54 16.15
CA ASN A 61 10.24 -14.60 17.27
C ASN A 61 11.22 -13.45 16.98
N GLN A 62 11.12 -12.86 15.78
CA GLN A 62 12.03 -11.86 15.24
C GLN A 62 11.45 -10.44 15.36
N ALA A 63 12.26 -9.42 15.09
CA ALA A 63 11.83 -8.02 15.26
C ALA A 63 10.80 -7.56 14.21
N ASP A 64 10.88 -8.15 13.01
CA ASP A 64 10.08 -7.75 11.86
C ASP A 64 9.10 -8.87 11.48
N TYR A 65 7.86 -8.49 11.18
CA TYR A 65 6.80 -9.40 10.74
C TYR A 65 6.78 -9.50 9.22
N LEU A 66 6.42 -10.67 8.70
CA LEU A 66 6.01 -10.86 7.31
C LEU A 66 4.50 -10.70 7.18
N LEU A 67 3.99 -10.55 5.96
CA LEU A 67 2.57 -10.72 5.66
C LEU A 67 2.31 -12.10 5.08
N ARG A 68 1.43 -12.89 5.71
CA ARG A 68 1.02 -14.21 5.20
C ARG A 68 -0.47 -14.28 4.90
N LEU A 69 -0.86 -15.29 4.12
CA LEU A 69 -2.25 -15.73 4.01
C LEU A 69 -2.63 -16.52 5.27
N ILE A 70 -3.88 -16.35 5.74
CA ILE A 70 -4.41 -17.11 6.88
C ILE A 70 -5.55 -18.03 6.45
N ALA A 71 -5.52 -19.24 7.00
CA ALA A 71 -6.55 -20.25 6.77
C ALA A 71 -7.87 -19.90 7.48
N PRO A 72 -9.01 -20.47 7.03
CA PRO A 72 -10.26 -20.37 7.76
C PRO A 72 -10.12 -20.88 9.20
N GLY A 73 -10.81 -20.23 10.14
CA GLY A 73 -10.81 -20.63 11.55
C GLY A 73 -9.82 -19.88 12.44
N TYR A 74 -9.03 -18.96 11.89
CA TYR A 74 -8.29 -17.98 12.70
C TYR A 74 -9.28 -17.16 13.56
N GLY A 75 -8.98 -17.06 14.86
CA GLY A 75 -9.88 -16.47 15.87
C GLY A 75 -10.16 -14.97 15.72
N SER A 76 -9.44 -14.28 14.84
CA SER A 76 -9.69 -12.89 14.47
C SER A 76 -9.02 -12.55 13.13
N LEU A 77 -9.56 -11.53 12.45
CA LEU A 77 -8.93 -10.95 11.26
C LEU A 77 -8.23 -9.64 11.65
N PRO A 78 -6.94 -9.47 11.33
CA PRO A 78 -6.24 -8.23 11.64
C PRO A 78 -6.78 -7.08 10.78
N ARG A 79 -6.68 -5.89 11.35
CA ARG A 79 -7.09 -4.64 10.72
C ARG A 79 -5.86 -3.89 10.26
N PHE A 80 -5.94 -3.31 9.08
CA PHE A 80 -4.86 -2.56 8.47
C PHE A 80 -5.23 -1.09 8.30
N ASN A 81 -4.20 -0.26 8.31
CA ASN A 81 -4.22 1.15 7.99
C ASN A 81 -3.24 1.40 6.85
N LEU A 82 -3.54 2.33 5.95
CA LEU A 82 -2.64 2.78 4.90
C LEU A 82 -2.49 4.29 5.04
N THR A 83 -1.31 4.71 5.49
CA THR A 83 -1.00 6.10 5.79
C THR A 83 0.41 6.40 5.29
N ASN A 84 0.61 7.57 4.66
CA ASN A 84 1.92 7.99 4.13
C ASN A 84 2.62 7.00 3.17
N GLY A 85 1.86 6.08 2.58
CA GLY A 85 2.40 5.04 1.70
C GLY A 85 2.92 3.82 2.42
N ASP A 86 2.63 3.69 3.72
CA ASP A 86 2.94 2.54 4.54
C ASP A 86 1.67 1.83 5.00
N LEU A 87 1.74 0.50 4.96
CA LEU A 87 0.71 -0.36 5.51
C LEU A 87 1.03 -0.65 6.97
N GLY A 88 0.10 -0.32 7.87
CA GLY A 88 0.23 -0.50 9.31
C GLY A 88 -0.79 -1.50 9.86
N SER A 89 -0.38 -2.30 10.84
CA SER A 89 -1.30 -3.14 11.62
C SER A 89 -0.82 -3.30 13.05
N VAL A 90 -1.74 -3.61 13.94
CA VAL A 90 -1.47 -3.83 15.35
C VAL A 90 -1.22 -5.33 15.60
N ALA A 91 -0.11 -5.64 16.26
CA ALA A 91 0.24 -7.01 16.65
C ALA A 91 0.87 -7.07 18.04
N PRO A 92 0.86 -8.25 18.70
CA PRO A 92 1.65 -8.49 19.90
C PRO A 92 3.14 -8.23 19.66
N GLY A 93 3.86 -7.79 20.69
CA GLY A 93 5.33 -7.69 20.62
C GLY A 93 6.04 -9.04 20.67
N ILE A 94 7.37 -9.01 20.55
CA ILE A 94 8.25 -10.18 20.75
C ILE A 94 7.93 -10.82 22.11
N GLU A 95 7.87 -12.16 22.14
CA GLU A 95 7.45 -12.96 23.32
C GLU A 95 6.01 -12.66 23.81
N GLY A 96 5.18 -12.00 23.00
CA GLY A 96 3.81 -11.63 23.35
C GLY A 96 3.71 -10.47 24.36
N VAL A 97 4.81 -9.75 24.58
CA VAL A 97 4.84 -8.63 25.54
C VAL A 97 4.29 -7.38 24.87
N GLY A 98 3.12 -6.94 25.34
CA GLY A 98 2.49 -5.71 24.86
C GLY A 98 1.94 -5.84 23.44
N THR A 99 1.48 -4.70 22.92
CA THR A 99 0.86 -4.61 21.61
C THR A 99 1.33 -3.30 20.98
N PHE A 100 1.80 -3.38 19.75
CA PHE A 100 2.44 -2.27 19.05
C PHE A 100 1.86 -2.12 17.64
N GLU A 101 2.00 -0.91 17.09
CA GLU A 101 1.78 -0.68 15.66
C GLU A 101 3.04 -1.12 14.91
N TYR A 102 2.84 -1.96 13.90
CA TYR A 102 3.87 -2.42 12.98
C TYR A 102 3.57 -1.86 11.60
N ASN A 103 4.51 -1.09 11.05
CA ASN A 103 4.39 -0.46 9.74
C ASN A 103 5.33 -1.13 8.75
N SER A 104 4.93 -1.18 7.47
CA SER A 104 5.82 -1.59 6.40
C SER A 104 7.14 -0.83 6.45
N THR A 105 8.23 -1.50 6.13
CA THR A 105 9.60 -0.98 6.33
C THR A 105 10.04 0.05 5.27
N GLY A 106 9.10 0.76 4.63
CA GLY A 106 9.37 1.78 3.62
C GLY A 106 9.00 1.35 2.22
N SER A 107 9.85 1.71 1.26
CA SER A 107 9.58 1.39 -0.14
C SER A 107 9.67 -0.12 -0.33
N VAL A 108 8.58 -0.72 -0.78
CA VAL A 108 8.55 -2.12 -1.20
C VAL A 108 9.38 -2.24 -2.48
N VAL A 109 10.31 -3.17 -2.49
CA VAL A 109 11.24 -3.43 -3.59
C VAL A 109 10.89 -4.78 -4.23
N GLU A 110 11.08 -4.86 -5.53
CA GLU A 110 10.93 -6.11 -6.28
C GLU A 110 11.87 -7.20 -5.77
N GLY A 111 11.40 -8.44 -5.76
CA GLY A 111 12.14 -9.60 -5.26
C GLY A 111 12.20 -9.69 -3.73
N GLU A 112 11.62 -8.74 -2.99
CA GLU A 112 11.61 -8.74 -1.54
C GLU A 112 10.23 -9.07 -0.96
N GLN A 113 10.25 -9.68 0.23
CA GLN A 113 9.04 -9.96 1.01
C GLN A 113 8.54 -8.69 1.67
N LEU A 114 7.22 -8.53 1.77
CA LEU A 114 6.66 -7.39 2.49
C LEU A 114 6.88 -7.55 4.00
N THR A 115 7.78 -6.73 4.56
CA THR A 115 8.15 -6.74 5.98
C THR A 115 7.57 -5.56 6.75
N PHE A 116 7.26 -5.79 8.04
CA PHE A 116 6.69 -4.81 8.95
C PHE A 116 7.53 -4.71 10.22
N SER A 117 7.83 -3.49 10.66
CA SER A 117 8.62 -3.24 11.86
C SER A 117 7.88 -2.33 12.82
N ALA A 118 8.14 -2.46 14.12
CA ALA A 118 7.61 -1.57 15.15
C ALA A 118 8.32 -0.20 15.13
N LYS A 119 8.22 0.51 14.00
CA LYS A 119 8.83 1.81 13.75
C LYS A 119 7.78 2.76 13.19
N ALA A 120 8.04 4.06 13.36
CA ALA A 120 7.22 5.08 12.72
C ALA A 120 7.26 4.91 11.19
N GLU A 121 6.13 5.20 10.54
CA GLU A 121 5.95 5.16 9.08
C GLU A 121 7.13 5.86 8.37
N PRO A 122 8.01 5.11 7.67
CA PRO A 122 9.16 5.66 6.98
C PRO A 122 8.81 6.41 5.68
N LYS A 123 7.52 6.47 5.32
CA LYS A 123 6.97 6.97 4.06
C LYS A 123 7.28 6.04 2.89
N GLY A 124 6.54 4.95 2.82
CA GLY A 124 6.61 3.95 1.76
C GLY A 124 6.02 4.39 0.42
N ASN A 125 5.90 3.42 -0.48
CA ASN A 125 5.43 3.59 -1.87
C ASN A 125 4.09 2.87 -2.12
N LEU A 126 3.39 2.44 -1.07
CA LEU A 126 2.10 1.78 -1.21
C LEU A 126 0.98 2.79 -1.48
N ALA A 127 0.02 2.43 -2.32
CA ALA A 127 -1.16 3.25 -2.57
C ALA A 127 -2.37 2.37 -2.89
N LEU A 128 -3.51 3.02 -3.17
CA LEU A 128 -4.69 2.35 -3.66
C LEU A 128 -5.04 2.81 -5.07
N LYS A 129 -5.20 1.85 -5.98
CA LYS A 129 -5.86 2.06 -7.27
C LYS A 129 -7.34 1.74 -7.14
N ASN A 130 -8.16 2.59 -7.74
CA ASN A 130 -9.63 2.54 -7.64
C ASN A 130 -10.20 2.57 -6.20
N GLY A 131 -9.38 2.91 -5.19
CA GLY A 131 -9.77 2.99 -3.78
C GLY A 131 -9.78 1.66 -3.03
N TYR A 132 -9.35 0.55 -3.63
CA TYR A 132 -9.36 -0.78 -2.98
C TYR A 132 -8.26 -1.74 -3.44
N LEU A 133 -7.63 -1.53 -4.59
CA LEU A 133 -6.49 -2.35 -5.02
C LEU A 133 -5.19 -1.80 -4.45
N LEU A 134 -4.46 -2.59 -3.68
CA LEU A 134 -3.15 -2.21 -3.18
C LEU A 134 -2.14 -2.15 -4.33
N THR A 135 -1.38 -1.06 -4.43
CA THR A 135 -0.37 -0.86 -5.46
C THR A 135 0.98 -0.53 -4.86
N VAL A 136 2.05 -0.84 -5.59
CA VAL A 136 3.42 -0.42 -5.28
C VAL A 136 3.84 0.58 -6.34
N GLY A 137 4.20 1.80 -5.94
CA GLY A 137 4.62 2.84 -6.89
C GLY A 137 3.52 3.26 -7.89
N GLY A 138 2.26 2.87 -7.65
CA GLY A 138 1.14 3.08 -8.57
C GLY A 138 0.76 1.84 -9.39
N GLU A 139 1.59 0.81 -9.43
CA GLU A 139 1.36 -0.43 -10.17
C GLU A 139 0.62 -1.47 -9.33
N GLU A 140 -0.40 -2.10 -9.93
CA GLU A 140 -1.23 -3.15 -9.28
C GLU A 140 -0.78 -4.57 -9.62
N GLU A 141 0.04 -4.71 -10.66
CA GLU A 141 0.66 -5.97 -11.05
C GLU A 141 1.93 -6.23 -10.22
N GLY A 142 2.40 -7.48 -10.21
CA GLY A 142 3.63 -7.87 -9.53
C GLY A 142 3.42 -8.44 -8.12
N TRP A 143 2.28 -8.21 -7.47
CA TRP A 143 1.97 -8.91 -6.21
C TRP A 143 1.89 -10.43 -6.44
N THR A 144 2.56 -11.18 -5.57
CA THR A 144 2.52 -12.64 -5.62
C THR A 144 2.40 -13.25 -4.23
N VAL A 145 2.04 -14.53 -4.22
CA VAL A 145 2.09 -15.37 -3.03
C VAL A 145 3.20 -16.39 -3.23
N CYS A 146 4.18 -16.37 -2.32
CA CYS A 146 5.36 -17.22 -2.36
C CYS A 146 5.37 -18.17 -1.16
N ALA A 147 6.05 -19.31 -1.31
CA ALA A 147 6.35 -20.17 -0.17
C ALA A 147 7.32 -19.44 0.76
N GLY A 148 6.87 -19.16 1.98
CA GLY A 148 7.62 -18.49 3.02
C GLY A 148 8.14 -19.45 4.10
N PRO A 149 8.64 -18.89 5.21
CA PRO A 149 9.05 -19.66 6.39
C PRO A 149 7.97 -20.63 6.87
N LEU A 150 8.41 -21.80 7.33
CA LEU A 150 7.52 -22.85 7.86
C LEU A 150 6.45 -23.35 6.86
N GLU A 151 6.73 -23.26 5.55
CA GLU A 151 5.81 -23.66 4.46
C GLU A 151 4.52 -22.83 4.40
N GLU A 152 4.51 -21.64 5.00
CA GLU A 152 3.38 -20.71 4.99
C GLU A 152 3.44 -19.79 3.76
N ASP A 153 2.30 -19.47 3.18
CA ASP A 153 2.17 -18.59 2.02
C ASP A 153 2.32 -17.11 2.41
N VAL A 154 3.38 -16.44 1.93
CA VAL A 154 3.70 -15.03 2.21
C VAL A 154 3.55 -14.12 1.00
N VAL A 155 3.28 -12.84 1.24
CA VAL A 155 3.03 -11.84 0.18
C VAL A 155 4.33 -11.12 -0.18
N ASP A 156 4.70 -11.22 -1.45
CA ASP A 156 5.95 -10.66 -2.00
C ASP A 156 5.64 -9.83 -3.27
N LEU A 157 6.63 -9.04 -3.71
CA LEU A 157 6.60 -8.34 -5.00
C LEU A 157 7.54 -9.05 -5.99
N LEU A 158 7.02 -9.48 -7.15
CA LEU A 158 7.80 -10.16 -8.20
C LEU A 158 8.83 -9.25 -8.86
N GLU A 159 9.95 -9.82 -9.27
CA GLU A 159 11.00 -9.15 -10.04
C GLU A 159 10.63 -9.08 -11.53
N GLY A 160 10.71 -7.88 -12.14
CA GLY A 160 10.71 -7.70 -13.59
C GLY A 160 9.35 -7.40 -14.26
N HIS A 161 8.51 -6.57 -13.64
CA HIS A 161 7.29 -6.01 -14.27
C HIS A 161 7.42 -4.51 -14.57
#